data_AF-A0A2D5ZRR1-F1
#
_entry.id   AF-A0A2D5ZRR1-F1
#
_cell.length_a   1.000
_cell.length_b   1.000
_cell.length_c   1.000
_cell.angle_alpha   90.00
_cell.angle_beta   90.00
_cell.angle_gamma   90.00
#
_symmetry.space_group_name_H-M   'P 1'
#
loop_
_entity.id
_entity.type
_entity.pdbx_description
1 polymer ?
#
loop_
_entity_poly.entity_id
_entity_poly.type
_entity_poly.pdbx_seq_one_letter_code
_entity_poly.pdbx_strand_id
1 'polypeptide(L)'
;MATRGSKKTNRRHGGLWRRIASRWRRALGREGAPPRAGRAANLLIISDLHLGEDCKPGRNIAFLRRLVVVERKLCEFLDHYTLRRRGGQPWRLIINGDMVDFMHVHLIPEDWCEDPDLAHGDERRFGIGTGPQAVDRKLERILDRHPGVFERFARFVAAGNELAIVIGNHDVEFHWPEVQEQFKGRLAGLVDEGARERVYAGITFYPWFYCEQGLVYVEHGHQYDASSSWDAFLDPRTGHSDEELELNLSAASVRYFINLNPHMDPHGKSNWGIRRFVGWSIRQGFGRSLRIAYHYSYFAWRLINLWRQYGHEGRVRRRADHLRKLHEVAEGFGLSPDVVLQLDALRRRPATASIWEVLRVLCLDRVILYCGAAALVALGFLALTPVRAVVAGAGISIGTILLARAMEKGRNLDPARWLPPTAEKIRKSVGVPLVVFGHTHDALQVPLEDGGWYFNTGTWIDGQEAGDGVPFTHLIVKHVKEDIHARLYRWEERSIPLAEIPGAVLPRQKHDPAVDDRAQVG
;
A
#
# COMPACT_ATOMS: atom_id res chain seq x y z
N MET A 1 -35.41 -26.24 -44.58
CA MET A 1 -34.10 -25.57 -44.77
C MET A 1 -33.70 -24.95 -43.43
N ALA A 2 -32.53 -25.32 -42.92
CA ALA A 2 -31.75 -24.74 -41.80
C ALA A 2 -32.45 -24.34 -40.48
N THR A 3 -32.04 -24.99 -39.37
CA THR A 3 -31.46 -24.31 -38.18
C THR A 3 -30.99 -25.34 -37.14
N ARG A 4 -29.70 -25.67 -37.17
CA ARG A 4 -28.93 -26.25 -36.06
C ARG A 4 -27.52 -25.68 -36.13
N GLY A 5 -27.09 -24.95 -35.11
CA GLY A 5 -25.71 -24.47 -35.05
C GLY A 5 -25.41 -23.59 -33.84
N SER A 6 -24.36 -23.97 -33.11
CA SER A 6 -23.61 -23.17 -32.11
C SER A 6 -24.16 -23.01 -30.68
N LYS A 7 -23.97 -24.05 -29.85
CA LYS A 7 -23.94 -23.97 -28.37
C LYS A 7 -22.72 -24.70 -27.76
N LYS A 8 -21.59 -24.80 -28.47
CA LYS A 8 -20.49 -25.74 -28.10
C LYS A 8 -19.09 -25.18 -27.86
N THR A 9 -18.85 -23.87 -27.78
CA THR A 9 -17.47 -23.34 -27.64
C THR A 9 -17.08 -22.83 -26.25
N ASN A 10 -18.00 -22.54 -25.33
CA ASN A 10 -17.63 -21.90 -24.05
C ASN A 10 -17.34 -22.85 -22.85
N ARG A 11 -17.47 -24.17 -23.01
CA ARG A 11 -17.25 -25.15 -21.90
C ARG A 11 -15.90 -25.89 -21.93
N ARG A 12 -15.09 -25.74 -22.99
CA ARG A 12 -13.82 -26.49 -23.11
C ARG A 12 -12.60 -25.81 -22.47
N HIS A 13 -12.60 -24.49 -22.29
CA HIS A 13 -11.46 -23.78 -21.68
C HIS A 13 -11.40 -23.93 -20.15
N GLY A 14 -12.54 -23.93 -19.44
CA GLY A 14 -12.55 -24.06 -17.97
C GLY A 14 -12.10 -25.43 -17.42
N GLY A 15 -12.17 -26.50 -18.24
CA GLY A 15 -11.78 -27.85 -17.82
C GLY A 15 -10.27 -28.14 -17.94
N LEU A 16 -9.60 -27.53 -18.92
CA LEU A 16 -8.16 -27.68 -19.11
C LEU A 16 -7.38 -26.95 -17.99
N TRP A 17 -7.82 -25.76 -17.62
CA TRP A 17 -7.23 -24.97 -16.54
C TRP A 17 -7.41 -25.59 -15.15
N ARG A 18 -8.56 -26.21 -14.85
CA ARG A 18 -8.74 -26.96 -13.58
C ARG A 18 -7.83 -28.19 -13.48
N ARG A 19 -7.54 -28.85 -14.62
CA ARG A 19 -6.62 -29.99 -14.68
C ARG A 19 -5.15 -29.56 -14.58
N ILE A 20 -4.79 -28.41 -15.15
CA ILE A 20 -3.47 -27.80 -15.00
C ILE A 20 -3.28 -27.34 -13.53
N ALA A 21 -4.22 -26.55 -12.99
CA ALA A 21 -4.20 -26.06 -11.61
C ALA A 21 -4.24 -27.17 -10.53
N SER A 22 -4.83 -28.33 -10.79
CA SER A 22 -4.82 -29.48 -9.85
C SER A 22 -3.55 -30.34 -9.95
N ARG A 23 -2.85 -30.29 -11.08
CA ARG A 23 -1.54 -30.90 -11.25
C ARG A 23 -0.45 -30.02 -10.62
N TRP A 24 -0.61 -28.69 -10.70
CA TRP A 24 0.25 -27.73 -10.00
C TRP A 24 -0.05 -27.64 -8.50
N ARG A 25 -1.31 -27.71 -8.03
CA ARG A 25 -1.63 -27.79 -6.59
C ARG A 25 -0.95 -28.94 -5.84
N ARG A 26 -0.68 -30.05 -6.53
CA ARG A 26 0.09 -31.18 -5.98
C ARG A 26 1.61 -30.98 -6.00
N ALA A 27 2.12 -30.09 -6.84
CA ALA A 27 3.51 -29.62 -6.81
C ALA A 27 3.69 -28.44 -5.82
N LEU A 28 2.60 -27.71 -5.52
CA LEU A 28 2.50 -26.54 -4.64
C LEU A 28 2.28 -26.87 -3.15
N GLY A 29 2.50 -28.11 -2.71
CA GLY A 29 2.64 -28.43 -1.27
C GLY A 29 3.88 -27.80 -0.60
N ARG A 30 4.43 -26.75 -1.22
CA ARG A 30 5.61 -25.97 -0.87
C ARG A 30 5.34 -24.49 -1.20
N GLU A 31 4.14 -23.99 -0.95
CA GLU A 31 3.92 -22.55 -0.84
C GLU A 31 4.62 -22.10 0.46
N GLY A 32 5.63 -21.23 0.33
CA GLY A 32 6.52 -20.82 1.42
C GLY A 32 7.96 -21.34 1.33
N ALA A 33 8.33 -22.11 0.30
CA ALA A 33 9.74 -22.48 0.13
C ALA A 33 10.58 -21.22 -0.17
N PRO A 34 11.66 -20.95 0.59
CA PRO A 34 12.53 -19.80 0.33
C PRO A 34 13.08 -19.87 -1.09
N PRO A 35 13.47 -18.72 -1.69
CA PRO A 35 14.16 -18.72 -2.97
C PRO A 35 15.34 -19.69 -2.87
N ARG A 36 15.51 -20.55 -3.89
CA ARG A 36 16.64 -21.49 -3.95
C ARG A 36 17.92 -20.72 -3.63
N ALA A 37 18.57 -21.05 -2.51
CA ALA A 37 19.92 -20.63 -2.21
C ALA A 37 20.81 -21.11 -3.37
N GLY A 38 21.14 -20.22 -4.31
CA GLY A 38 21.75 -20.66 -5.55
C GLY A 38 22.37 -19.60 -6.45
N ARG A 39 22.04 -18.31 -6.31
CA ARG A 39 22.78 -17.24 -7.00
C ARG A 39 22.60 -15.90 -6.29
N ALA A 40 23.71 -15.25 -5.95
CA ALA A 40 23.70 -13.88 -5.41
C ALA A 40 23.18 -12.93 -6.50
N ALA A 41 21.90 -12.58 -6.44
CA ALA A 41 21.29 -11.58 -7.31
C ALA A 41 21.59 -10.18 -6.80
N ASN A 42 21.71 -9.20 -7.70
CA ASN A 42 21.69 -7.81 -7.27
C ASN A 42 20.24 -7.40 -6.97
N LEU A 43 20.03 -6.57 -5.94
CA LEU A 43 18.69 -6.09 -5.61
C LEU A 43 18.43 -4.73 -6.24
N LEU A 44 17.25 -4.60 -6.81
CA LEU A 44 16.68 -3.37 -7.30
C LEU A 44 15.35 -3.17 -6.55
N ILE A 45 15.21 -2.10 -5.79
CA ILE A 45 14.05 -1.90 -4.92
C ILE A 45 13.36 -0.60 -5.31
N ILE A 46 12.07 -0.69 -5.62
CA ILE A 46 11.17 0.43 -5.95
C ILE A 46 9.87 0.28 -5.17
N SER A 47 9.08 1.33 -5.04
CA SER A 47 7.77 1.30 -4.38
C SER A 47 6.84 2.35 -4.99
N ASP A 48 5.57 2.34 -4.58
CA ASP A 48 4.61 3.42 -4.81
C ASP A 48 4.48 3.76 -6.32
N LEU A 49 4.12 2.73 -7.10
CA LEU A 49 3.85 2.86 -8.54
C LEU A 49 2.40 3.28 -8.81
N HIS A 50 1.46 2.84 -7.95
CA HIS A 50 0.02 3.10 -8.00
C HIS A 50 -0.64 2.88 -9.39
N LEU A 51 -0.24 1.83 -10.10
CA LEU A 51 -0.86 1.48 -11.38
C LEU A 51 -2.35 1.17 -11.15
N GLY A 52 -3.25 1.87 -11.84
CA GLY A 52 -4.69 1.76 -11.62
C GLY A 52 -5.33 2.97 -10.93
N GLU A 53 -4.56 3.92 -10.40
CA GLU A 53 -5.12 5.15 -9.82
C GLU A 53 -5.92 5.99 -10.85
N ASP A 54 -5.66 5.74 -12.14
CA ASP A 54 -6.32 6.36 -13.28
C ASP A 54 -7.55 5.59 -13.78
N CYS A 55 -7.83 4.41 -13.24
CA CYS A 55 -8.99 3.58 -13.55
C CYS A 55 -10.26 4.06 -12.82
N LYS A 56 -10.57 5.36 -12.96
CA LYS A 56 -11.81 5.98 -12.48
C LYS A 56 -12.28 7.08 -13.44
N PRO A 57 -13.61 7.31 -13.54
CA PRO A 57 -14.16 8.28 -14.48
C PRO A 57 -13.76 9.72 -14.13
N GLY A 58 -13.61 10.56 -15.16
CA GLY A 58 -13.48 12.02 -14.98
C GLY A 58 -12.11 12.53 -14.53
N ARG A 59 -11.03 11.76 -14.74
CA ARG A 59 -9.66 12.22 -14.47
C ARG A 59 -9.29 13.45 -15.31
N ASN A 60 -8.55 14.37 -14.69
CA ASN A 60 -8.12 15.58 -15.38
C ASN A 60 -6.99 15.27 -16.40
N ILE A 61 -6.90 16.10 -17.45
CA ILE A 61 -5.91 15.92 -18.52
C ILE A 61 -4.47 16.05 -18.00
N ALA A 62 -4.25 16.88 -16.98
CA ALA A 62 -2.91 17.10 -16.41
C ALA A 62 -2.34 15.82 -15.79
N PHE A 63 -3.16 15.07 -15.05
CA PHE A 63 -2.83 13.78 -14.47
C PHE A 63 -2.52 12.75 -15.56
N LEU A 64 -3.37 12.64 -16.59
CA LEU A 64 -3.13 11.72 -17.70
C LEU A 64 -1.81 12.00 -18.44
N ARG A 65 -1.45 13.28 -18.61
CA ARG A 65 -0.15 13.66 -19.20
C ARG A 65 1.04 13.21 -18.34
N ARG A 66 0.93 13.32 -17.02
CA ARG A 66 1.97 12.84 -16.09
C ARG A 66 2.07 11.32 -16.10
N LEU A 67 0.94 10.62 -16.11
CA LEU A 67 0.92 9.16 -16.19
C LEU A 67 1.68 8.64 -17.42
N VAL A 68 1.54 9.28 -18.59
CA VAL A 68 2.31 8.91 -19.78
C VAL A 68 3.83 9.05 -19.55
N VAL A 69 4.27 10.04 -18.77
CA VAL A 69 5.68 10.19 -18.39
C VAL A 69 6.11 9.07 -17.44
N VAL A 70 5.29 8.76 -16.44
CA VAL A 70 5.52 7.66 -15.48
C VAL A 70 5.65 6.33 -16.20
N GLU A 71 4.69 5.98 -17.05
CA GLU A 71 4.70 4.74 -17.83
C GLU A 71 5.93 4.65 -18.72
N ARG A 72 6.27 5.73 -19.43
CA ARG A 72 7.46 5.77 -20.29
C ARG A 72 8.74 5.55 -19.47
N LYS A 73 8.90 6.26 -18.35
CA LYS A 73 10.07 6.13 -17.47
C LYS A 73 10.21 4.73 -16.89
N LEU A 74 9.09 4.15 -16.43
CA LEU A 74 9.07 2.80 -15.89
C LEU A 74 9.40 1.75 -16.96
N CYS A 75 8.89 1.94 -18.18
CA CYS A 75 9.22 1.10 -19.33
C CYS A 75 10.72 1.16 -19.65
N GLU A 76 11.30 2.37 -19.78
CA GLU A 76 12.74 2.57 -20.02
C GLU A 76 13.61 1.95 -18.93
N PHE A 77 13.18 2.07 -17.67
CA PHE A 77 13.85 1.47 -16.51
C PHE A 77 13.87 -0.05 -16.58
N LEU A 78 12.73 -0.68 -16.82
CA LEU A 78 12.61 -2.13 -16.93
C LEU A 78 13.41 -2.64 -18.13
N ASP A 79 13.34 -1.97 -19.28
CA ASP A 79 14.11 -2.32 -20.49
C ASP A 79 15.62 -2.21 -20.21
N HIS A 80 16.08 -1.16 -19.51
CA HIS A 80 17.48 -0.99 -19.14
C HIS A 80 18.00 -2.13 -18.25
N TYR A 81 17.29 -2.44 -17.17
CA TYR A 81 17.74 -3.47 -16.21
C TYR A 81 17.52 -4.90 -16.71
N THR A 82 16.59 -5.10 -17.65
CA THR A 82 16.46 -6.37 -18.39
C THR A 82 17.72 -6.66 -19.21
N LEU A 83 18.22 -5.65 -19.94
CA LEU A 83 19.35 -5.82 -20.86
C LEU A 83 20.72 -5.72 -20.17
N ARG A 84 20.83 -4.98 -19.06
CA ARG A 84 22.10 -4.65 -18.42
C ARG A 84 22.24 -5.31 -17.06
N ARG A 85 22.78 -6.52 -17.05
CA ARG A 85 23.27 -7.17 -15.82
C ARG A 85 24.56 -6.51 -15.36
N ARG A 86 24.67 -6.27 -14.05
CA ARG A 86 25.91 -5.78 -13.43
C ARG A 86 26.67 -6.96 -12.82
N GLY A 87 27.94 -7.14 -13.20
CA GLY A 87 28.76 -8.25 -12.71
C GLY A 87 28.27 -9.64 -13.14
N GLY A 88 27.49 -9.74 -14.22
CA GLY A 88 26.94 -11.00 -14.73
C GLY A 88 25.81 -11.62 -13.91
N GLN A 89 25.49 -11.07 -12.73
CA GLN A 89 24.43 -11.57 -11.86
C GLN A 89 23.05 -11.11 -12.35
N PRO A 90 22.00 -11.94 -12.18
CA PRO A 90 20.63 -11.53 -12.43
C PRO A 90 20.17 -10.45 -11.43
N TRP A 91 19.10 -9.77 -11.78
CA TRP A 91 18.42 -8.83 -10.88
C TRP A 91 17.27 -9.51 -10.14
N ARG A 92 17.09 -9.17 -8.87
CA ARG A 92 15.83 -9.34 -8.15
C ARG A 92 15.22 -7.95 -7.98
N LEU A 93 14.12 -7.70 -8.69
CA LEU A 93 13.33 -6.50 -8.55
C LEU A 93 12.32 -6.69 -7.43
N ILE A 94 12.50 -5.95 -6.34
CA ILE A 94 11.55 -5.90 -5.23
C ILE A 94 10.67 -4.68 -5.44
N ILE A 95 9.37 -4.90 -5.63
CA ILE A 95 8.36 -3.84 -5.55
C ILE A 95 7.84 -3.82 -4.12
N ASN A 96 8.26 -2.81 -3.37
CA ASN A 96 8.05 -2.68 -1.94
C ASN A 96 6.72 -1.98 -1.61
N GLY A 97 5.61 -2.64 -1.94
CA GLY A 97 4.26 -2.13 -1.76
C GLY A 97 3.79 -1.19 -2.86
N ASP A 98 2.47 -1.08 -2.94
CA ASP A 98 1.74 -0.12 -3.78
C ASP A 98 2.15 -0.20 -5.26
N MET A 99 2.30 -1.43 -5.76
CA MET A 99 2.53 -1.71 -7.18
C MET A 99 1.31 -1.32 -8.01
N VAL A 100 0.14 -1.75 -7.54
CA VAL A 100 -1.16 -1.49 -8.14
C VAL A 100 -2.05 -0.78 -7.12
N ASP A 101 -3.07 -0.08 -7.59
CA ASP A 101 -3.96 0.70 -6.74
C ASP A 101 -5.40 0.20 -6.83
N PHE A 102 -5.67 -0.99 -6.26
CA PHE A 102 -7.01 -1.58 -6.24
C PHE A 102 -8.03 -0.71 -5.50
N MET A 103 -7.55 0.09 -4.54
CA MET A 103 -8.34 1.01 -3.76
C MET A 103 -8.96 2.12 -4.62
N HIS A 104 -8.21 2.65 -5.59
CA HIS A 104 -8.67 3.72 -6.48
C HIS A 104 -9.43 3.24 -7.72
N VAL A 105 -9.36 1.94 -8.07
CA VAL A 105 -10.16 1.40 -9.17
C VAL A 105 -11.65 1.51 -8.85
N HIS A 106 -12.37 2.26 -9.69
CA HIS A 106 -13.81 2.44 -9.59
C HIS A 106 -14.50 1.83 -10.81
N LEU A 107 -14.98 0.60 -10.64
CA LEU A 107 -15.78 -0.15 -11.61
C LEU A 107 -17.18 -0.33 -11.04
N ILE A 108 -18.23 -0.07 -11.81
CA ILE A 108 -19.62 -0.23 -11.37
C ILE A 108 -20.19 -1.51 -12.00
N PRO A 109 -21.01 -2.31 -11.29
CA PRO A 109 -21.60 -3.56 -11.79
C PRO A 109 -22.22 -3.53 -13.19
N GLU A 110 -22.81 -2.42 -13.64
CA GLU A 110 -23.36 -2.32 -15.00
C GLU A 110 -22.30 -2.50 -16.10
N ASP A 111 -21.01 -2.32 -15.76
CA ASP A 111 -19.88 -2.52 -16.68
C ASP A 111 -19.47 -4.00 -16.82
N TRP A 112 -19.94 -4.93 -15.97
CA TRP A 112 -19.41 -6.31 -15.94
C TRP A 112 -20.35 -7.42 -15.42
N CYS A 113 -21.49 -7.09 -14.81
CA CYS A 113 -22.49 -8.06 -14.36
C CYS A 113 -23.67 -8.07 -15.33
N GLU A 114 -23.95 -9.22 -15.95
CA GLU A 114 -25.15 -9.41 -16.79
C GLU A 114 -26.44 -9.42 -15.96
N ASP A 115 -26.34 -9.60 -14.63
CA ASP A 115 -27.45 -9.58 -13.68
C ASP A 115 -27.32 -8.40 -12.69
N PRO A 116 -27.97 -7.26 -12.99
CA PRO A 116 -27.91 -6.07 -12.14
C PRO A 116 -28.40 -6.29 -10.71
N ASP A 117 -29.17 -7.36 -10.43
CA ASP A 117 -29.76 -7.61 -9.12
C ASP A 117 -28.78 -8.27 -8.12
N LEU A 118 -27.68 -8.87 -8.62
CA LEU A 118 -26.61 -9.42 -7.78
C LEU A 118 -25.65 -8.35 -7.23
N ALA A 119 -25.69 -7.14 -7.77
CA ALA A 119 -24.95 -6.03 -7.23
C ALA A 119 -25.61 -5.52 -5.94
N HIS A 120 -24.88 -5.55 -4.82
CA HIS A 120 -25.35 -4.91 -3.60
C HIS A 120 -25.40 -3.39 -3.80
N GLY A 121 -26.33 -2.70 -3.12
CA GLY A 121 -26.56 -1.26 -3.32
C GLY A 121 -25.32 -0.36 -3.12
N ASP A 122 -24.36 -0.81 -2.31
CA ASP A 122 -23.06 -0.15 -2.14
C ASP A 122 -22.17 -0.26 -3.37
N GLU A 123 -22.18 -1.39 -4.08
CA GLU A 123 -21.30 -1.61 -5.25
C GLU A 123 -21.73 -0.78 -6.44
N ARG A 124 -23.05 -0.65 -6.67
CA ARG A 124 -23.62 0.26 -7.68
C ARG A 124 -23.25 1.72 -7.45
N ARG A 125 -22.89 2.10 -6.23
CA ARG A 125 -22.65 3.49 -5.85
C ARG A 125 -21.17 3.83 -5.63
N PHE A 126 -20.41 2.91 -5.07
CA PHE A 126 -19.03 3.16 -4.64
C PHE A 126 -18.00 2.33 -5.43
N GLY A 127 -18.48 1.48 -6.33
CA GLY A 127 -17.70 0.53 -7.10
C GLY A 127 -17.57 -0.83 -6.41
N ILE A 128 -17.08 -1.81 -7.16
CA ILE A 128 -17.02 -3.22 -6.73
C ILE A 128 -16.21 -3.46 -5.45
N GLY A 129 -16.60 -4.50 -4.72
CA GLY A 129 -16.00 -4.94 -3.45
C GLY A 129 -14.53 -5.33 -3.48
N THR A 130 -14.08 -5.93 -2.39
CA THR A 130 -12.71 -6.43 -2.16
C THR A 130 -12.63 -7.95 -2.25
N GLY A 131 -13.71 -8.63 -2.63
CA GLY A 131 -13.74 -10.07 -2.81
C GLY A 131 -12.99 -10.54 -4.07
N PRO A 132 -12.55 -11.80 -4.12
CA PRO A 132 -11.59 -12.28 -5.12
C PRO A 132 -12.07 -12.09 -6.57
N GLN A 133 -13.37 -12.29 -6.85
CA GLN A 133 -13.93 -12.07 -8.19
C GLN A 133 -13.93 -10.59 -8.60
N ALA A 134 -14.31 -9.71 -7.68
CA ALA A 134 -14.28 -8.26 -7.92
C ALA A 134 -12.84 -7.79 -8.12
N VAL A 135 -11.90 -8.29 -7.33
CA VAL A 135 -10.47 -7.92 -7.42
C VAL A 135 -9.85 -8.42 -8.73
N ASP A 136 -10.15 -9.63 -9.20
CA ASP A 136 -9.68 -10.08 -10.52
C ASP A 136 -10.15 -9.15 -11.66
N ARG A 137 -11.37 -8.59 -11.56
CA ARG A 137 -11.84 -7.57 -12.52
C ARG A 137 -11.10 -6.25 -12.41
N LYS A 138 -10.83 -5.79 -11.19
CA LYS A 138 -9.97 -4.62 -11.00
C LYS A 138 -8.60 -4.88 -11.60
N LEU A 139 -8.03 -6.05 -11.37
CA LEU A 139 -6.72 -6.44 -11.89
C LEU A 139 -6.71 -6.43 -13.41
N GLU A 140 -7.68 -7.10 -14.04
CA GLU A 140 -7.87 -7.08 -15.49
C GLU A 140 -7.91 -5.66 -16.05
N ARG A 141 -8.70 -4.78 -15.42
CA ARG A 141 -8.79 -3.37 -15.83
C ARG A 141 -7.44 -2.65 -15.75
N ILE A 142 -6.66 -2.88 -14.69
CA ILE A 142 -5.33 -2.27 -14.49
C ILE A 142 -4.36 -2.78 -15.56
N LEU A 143 -4.34 -4.09 -15.82
CA LEU A 143 -3.46 -4.70 -16.82
C LEU A 143 -3.75 -4.17 -18.23
N ASP A 144 -5.03 -4.10 -18.59
CA ASP A 144 -5.48 -3.55 -19.88
C ASP A 144 -5.17 -2.05 -19.99
N ARG A 145 -5.10 -1.33 -18.87
CA ARG A 145 -4.82 0.09 -18.85
C ARG A 145 -3.34 0.42 -19.05
N HIS A 146 -2.45 -0.45 -18.58
CA HIS A 146 -0.99 -0.27 -18.60
C HIS A 146 -0.23 -1.41 -19.30
N PRO A 147 -0.64 -1.85 -20.52
CA PRO A 147 -0.14 -3.07 -21.14
C PRO A 147 1.38 -3.04 -21.34
N GLY A 148 1.93 -1.90 -21.77
CA GLY A 148 3.37 -1.74 -21.99
C GLY A 148 4.22 -1.95 -20.74
N VAL A 149 3.71 -1.61 -19.56
CA VAL A 149 4.43 -1.79 -18.29
C VAL A 149 4.46 -3.28 -17.93
N PHE A 150 3.31 -3.95 -17.96
CA PHE A 150 3.21 -5.38 -17.59
C PHE A 150 3.91 -6.31 -18.59
N GLU A 151 3.92 -5.97 -19.88
CA GLU A 151 4.76 -6.67 -20.88
C GLU A 151 6.24 -6.62 -20.51
N ARG A 152 6.72 -5.49 -19.99
CA ARG A 152 8.14 -5.32 -19.61
C ARG A 152 8.48 -6.01 -18.29
N PHE A 153 7.55 -6.07 -17.35
CA PHE A 153 7.69 -6.98 -16.19
C PHE A 153 7.82 -8.43 -16.65
N ALA A 154 6.94 -8.88 -17.55
CA ALA A 154 7.00 -10.25 -18.06
C ALA A 154 8.32 -10.54 -18.80
N ARG A 155 8.78 -9.61 -19.65
CA ARG A 155 10.09 -9.71 -20.34
C ARG A 155 11.27 -9.70 -19.36
N PHE A 156 11.22 -8.86 -18.32
CA PHE A 156 12.25 -8.79 -17.30
C PHE A 156 12.44 -10.15 -16.60
N VAL A 157 11.35 -10.81 -16.21
CA VAL A 157 11.40 -12.15 -15.59
C VAL A 157 11.76 -13.23 -16.63
N ALA A 158 11.24 -13.14 -17.86
CA ALA A 158 11.59 -14.05 -18.94
C ALA A 158 13.09 -14.04 -19.29
N ALA A 159 13.76 -12.89 -19.11
CA ALA A 159 15.21 -12.75 -19.26
C ALA A 159 16.02 -13.39 -18.11
N GLY A 160 15.37 -14.08 -17.17
CA GLY A 160 16.01 -14.79 -16.05
C GLY A 160 16.30 -13.91 -14.83
N ASN A 161 15.61 -12.78 -14.70
CA ASN A 161 15.54 -12.01 -13.46
C ASN A 161 14.32 -12.46 -12.63
N GLU A 162 14.19 -11.94 -11.41
CA GLU A 162 13.10 -12.29 -10.49
C GLU A 162 12.31 -11.04 -10.09
N LEU A 163 10.99 -11.19 -9.92
CA LEU A 163 10.09 -10.17 -9.43
C LEU A 163 9.54 -10.59 -8.05
N ALA A 164 9.89 -9.81 -7.03
CA ALA A 164 9.41 -9.96 -5.67
C ALA A 164 8.44 -8.81 -5.37
N ILE A 165 7.19 -9.12 -5.00
CA ILE A 165 6.16 -8.12 -4.72
C ILE A 165 5.85 -8.18 -3.22
N VAL A 166 6.21 -7.15 -2.48
CA VAL A 166 5.79 -6.97 -1.09
C VAL A 166 4.45 -6.25 -1.10
N ILE A 167 3.46 -6.76 -0.36
CA ILE A 167 2.12 -6.17 -0.32
C ILE A 167 2.13 -4.88 0.53
N GLY A 168 1.61 -3.80 -0.05
CA GLY A 168 1.38 -2.49 0.58
C GLY A 168 -0.09 -2.29 0.97
N ASN A 169 -0.49 -1.04 1.22
CA ASN A 169 -1.87 -0.73 1.62
C ASN A 169 -2.79 -0.43 0.42
N HIS A 170 -2.27 -0.13 -0.76
CA HIS A 170 -3.06 0.08 -1.97
C HIS A 170 -3.32 -1.21 -2.77
N ASP A 171 -2.54 -2.25 -2.50
CA ASP A 171 -2.61 -3.55 -3.15
C ASP A 171 -2.81 -4.72 -2.16
N VAL A 172 -3.40 -4.44 -0.99
CA VAL A 172 -3.73 -5.45 0.04
C VAL A 172 -4.58 -6.59 -0.51
N GLU A 173 -5.34 -6.36 -1.57
CA GLU A 173 -6.16 -7.38 -2.23
C GLU A 173 -5.34 -8.49 -2.90
N PHE A 174 -4.02 -8.34 -3.06
CA PHE A 174 -3.13 -9.48 -3.34
C PHE A 174 -3.07 -10.48 -2.19
N HIS A 175 -3.73 -10.23 -1.06
CA HIS A 175 -4.03 -11.22 -0.04
C HIS A 175 -4.65 -12.49 -0.63
N TRP A 176 -5.50 -12.37 -1.65
CA TRP A 176 -6.16 -13.50 -2.29
C TRP A 176 -5.18 -14.30 -3.15
N PRO A 177 -4.89 -15.57 -2.82
CA PRO A 177 -4.01 -16.40 -3.64
C PRO A 177 -4.53 -16.51 -5.09
N GLU A 178 -5.84 -16.57 -5.29
CA GLU A 178 -6.45 -16.60 -6.62
C GLU A 178 -6.07 -15.39 -7.46
N VAL A 179 -6.00 -14.20 -6.87
CA VAL A 179 -5.63 -12.96 -7.57
C VAL A 179 -4.14 -12.95 -7.92
N GLN A 180 -3.28 -13.43 -7.02
CA GLN A 180 -1.86 -13.62 -7.32
C GLN A 180 -1.65 -14.60 -8.49
N GLU A 181 -2.45 -15.67 -8.53
CA GLU A 181 -2.40 -16.68 -9.58
C GLU A 181 -2.90 -16.13 -10.94
N GLN A 182 -3.96 -15.31 -10.93
CA GLN A 182 -4.39 -14.59 -12.13
C GLN A 182 -3.32 -13.61 -12.61
N PHE A 183 -2.66 -12.88 -11.70
CA PHE A 183 -1.56 -11.98 -12.06
C PHE A 183 -0.42 -12.73 -12.76
N LYS A 184 0.10 -13.80 -12.14
CA LYS A 184 1.18 -14.62 -12.72
C LYS A 184 0.77 -15.21 -14.06
N GLY A 185 -0.45 -15.75 -14.16
CA GLY A 185 -0.98 -16.34 -15.38
C GLY A 185 -1.09 -15.35 -16.54
N ARG A 186 -1.60 -14.14 -16.27
CA ARG A 186 -1.71 -13.07 -17.27
C ARG A 186 -0.34 -12.59 -17.73
N LEU A 187 0.62 -12.37 -16.82
CA LEU A 187 2.00 -11.99 -17.19
C LEU A 187 2.71 -13.10 -17.98
N ALA A 188 2.57 -14.36 -17.60
CA ALA A 188 3.12 -15.49 -18.36
C ALA A 188 2.49 -15.57 -19.76
N GLY A 189 1.21 -15.19 -19.92
CA GLY A 189 0.54 -15.10 -21.22
C GLY A 189 1.12 -14.05 -22.17
N LEU A 190 1.86 -13.06 -21.66
CA LEU A 190 2.48 -11.98 -22.46
C LEU A 190 3.83 -12.38 -23.10
N VAL A 191 4.33 -13.60 -22.83
CA VAL A 191 5.60 -14.11 -23.37
C VAL A 191 5.42 -15.41 -24.14
N ASP A 192 6.45 -15.77 -24.92
CA ASP A 192 6.50 -17.01 -25.68
C ASP A 192 6.36 -18.25 -24.78
N GLU A 193 5.79 -19.33 -25.33
CA GLU A 193 5.49 -20.58 -24.60
C GLU A 193 6.69 -21.11 -23.79
N GLY A 194 7.90 -21.04 -24.37
CA GLY A 194 9.13 -21.52 -23.73
C GLY A 194 9.59 -20.71 -22.50
N ALA A 195 9.07 -19.49 -22.30
CA ALA A 195 9.40 -18.64 -21.17
C ALA A 195 8.31 -18.57 -20.10
N ARG A 196 7.11 -19.13 -20.36
CA ARG A 196 5.95 -19.02 -19.46
C ARG A 196 6.20 -19.58 -18.06
N GLU A 197 6.75 -20.78 -17.98
CA GLU A 197 7.08 -21.42 -16.70
C GLU A 197 8.08 -20.59 -15.90
N ARG A 198 9.05 -19.98 -16.58
CA ARG A 198 10.04 -19.09 -15.96
C ARG A 198 9.38 -17.83 -15.41
N VAL A 199 8.49 -17.18 -16.19
CA VAL A 199 7.78 -15.98 -15.72
C VAL A 199 6.93 -16.32 -14.50
N TYR A 200 6.17 -17.41 -14.58
CA TYR A 200 5.30 -17.82 -13.49
C TYR A 200 6.09 -18.17 -12.21
N ALA A 201 7.19 -18.92 -12.33
CA ALA A 201 8.04 -19.29 -11.19
C ALA A 201 8.91 -18.14 -10.66
N GLY A 202 9.19 -17.14 -11.50
CA GLY A 202 10.04 -15.99 -11.16
C GLY A 202 9.30 -14.84 -10.49
N ILE A 203 7.99 -14.96 -10.25
CA ILE A 203 7.16 -13.96 -9.55
C ILE A 203 6.77 -14.51 -8.18
N THR A 204 7.16 -13.81 -7.12
CA THR A 204 6.85 -14.17 -5.74
C THR A 204 6.16 -13.02 -5.02
N PHE A 205 5.08 -13.32 -4.30
CA PHE A 205 4.39 -12.37 -3.43
C PHE A 205 4.80 -12.59 -1.99
N TYR A 206 5.05 -11.50 -1.28
CA TYR A 206 5.39 -11.45 0.13
C TYR A 206 4.29 -10.70 0.87
N PRO A 207 3.54 -11.38 1.77
CA PRO A 207 2.34 -10.79 2.34
C PRO A 207 2.61 -9.64 3.31
N TRP A 208 3.85 -9.45 3.76
CA TRP A 208 4.21 -8.34 4.64
C TRP A 208 5.61 -7.77 4.40
N PHE A 209 6.65 -8.59 4.39
CA PHE A 209 8.01 -8.12 4.17
C PHE A 209 8.83 -9.12 3.35
N TYR A 210 9.89 -8.61 2.72
CA TYR A 210 11.00 -9.38 2.20
C TYR A 210 12.19 -9.25 3.14
N CYS A 211 12.83 -10.37 3.47
CA CYS A 211 14.06 -10.37 4.26
C CYS A 211 15.14 -11.23 3.58
N GLU A 212 16.34 -10.69 3.49
CA GLU A 212 17.55 -11.44 3.19
C GLU A 212 18.48 -11.34 4.39
N GLN A 213 18.59 -12.44 5.14
CA GLN A 213 19.34 -12.49 6.39
C GLN A 213 20.78 -12.00 6.20
N GLY A 214 21.23 -11.18 7.15
CA GLY A 214 22.56 -10.55 7.10
C GLY A 214 22.72 -9.45 6.04
N LEU A 215 21.68 -9.14 5.24
CA LEU A 215 21.74 -8.12 4.19
C LEU A 215 20.68 -7.03 4.33
N VAL A 216 19.39 -7.35 4.19
CA VAL A 216 18.34 -6.34 4.07
C VAL A 216 16.99 -6.83 4.57
N TYR A 217 16.25 -5.94 5.22
CA TYR A 217 14.83 -6.07 5.51
C TYR A 217 14.04 -5.01 4.73
N VAL A 218 13.00 -5.43 4.01
CA VAL A 218 12.21 -4.59 3.12
C VAL A 218 10.73 -4.79 3.44
N GLU A 219 10.06 -3.75 3.90
CA GLU A 219 8.59 -3.73 4.03
C GLU A 219 8.05 -2.38 3.58
N HIS A 220 6.77 -2.28 3.26
CA HIS A 220 6.24 -1.03 2.73
C HIS A 220 6.27 0.11 3.77
N GLY A 221 5.93 -0.18 5.04
CA GLY A 221 5.97 0.76 6.18
C GLY A 221 4.59 1.27 6.65
N HIS A 222 3.51 0.92 5.95
CA HIS A 222 2.15 1.41 6.23
C HIS A 222 1.57 0.95 7.58
N GLN A 223 2.06 -0.13 8.17
CA GLN A 223 1.62 -0.61 9.49
C GLN A 223 1.97 0.37 10.62
N TYR A 224 2.88 1.32 10.37
CA TYR A 224 3.27 2.36 11.33
C TYR A 224 2.48 3.66 11.16
N ASP A 225 1.54 3.69 10.22
CA ASP A 225 0.58 4.77 10.01
C ASP A 225 -0.83 4.30 10.43
N ALA A 226 -1.45 5.04 11.35
CA ALA A 226 -2.79 4.71 11.83
C ALA A 226 -3.86 4.81 10.72
N SER A 227 -3.67 5.63 9.67
CA SER A 227 -4.61 5.70 8.54
C SER A 227 -4.58 4.44 7.68
N SER A 228 -3.39 3.85 7.54
CA SER A 228 -3.12 2.79 6.57
C SER A 228 -2.84 1.41 7.21
N SER A 229 -2.78 1.31 8.53
CA SER A 229 -2.55 0.07 9.27
C SER A 229 -3.79 -0.84 9.40
N TRP A 230 -3.53 -2.12 9.71
CA TRP A 230 -4.53 -3.13 10.08
C TRP A 230 -4.19 -3.73 11.44
N ASP A 231 -5.19 -4.22 12.19
CA ASP A 231 -4.91 -4.95 13.43
C ASP A 231 -4.38 -6.37 13.17
N ALA A 232 -4.78 -6.95 12.04
CA ALA A 232 -4.45 -8.30 11.59
C ALA A 232 -4.03 -8.25 10.11
N PHE A 233 -2.89 -7.64 9.78
CA PHE A 233 -2.52 -7.38 8.38
C PHE A 233 -2.40 -8.63 7.51
N LEU A 234 -1.77 -9.71 8.01
CA LEU A 234 -1.72 -11.01 7.34
C LEU A 234 -3.10 -11.69 7.19
N ASP A 235 -4.12 -11.21 7.89
CA ASP A 235 -5.50 -11.64 7.71
C ASP A 235 -6.48 -10.45 7.72
N PRO A 236 -6.47 -9.63 6.65
CA PRO A 236 -7.20 -8.38 6.60
C PRO A 236 -8.68 -8.59 6.24
N ARG A 237 -9.21 -9.82 6.32
CA ARG A 237 -10.62 -10.11 6.04
C ARG A 237 -11.55 -9.37 7.00
N THR A 238 -12.83 -9.22 6.64
CA THR A 238 -13.81 -8.69 7.58
C THR A 238 -14.14 -9.73 8.65
N GLY A 239 -14.66 -9.29 9.80
CA GLY A 239 -15.06 -10.22 10.86
C GLY A 239 -16.33 -11.04 10.57
N HIS A 240 -17.05 -10.71 9.50
CA HIS A 240 -18.39 -11.25 9.18
C HIS A 240 -18.46 -11.92 7.80
N SER A 241 -17.43 -11.78 6.96
CA SER A 241 -17.34 -12.41 5.65
C SER A 241 -15.92 -12.93 5.42
N ASP A 242 -15.82 -14.17 4.93
CA ASP A 242 -14.55 -14.75 4.48
C ASP A 242 -14.21 -14.31 3.02
N GLU A 243 -15.08 -13.54 2.36
CA GLU A 243 -14.94 -13.10 0.97
C GLU A 243 -14.76 -11.58 0.83
N GLU A 244 -14.53 -10.85 1.91
CA GLU A 244 -14.31 -9.40 1.88
C GLU A 244 -13.14 -9.00 2.79
N LEU A 245 -12.45 -7.93 2.41
CA LEU A 245 -11.38 -7.32 3.20
C LEU A 245 -11.88 -6.10 3.98
N GLU A 246 -11.39 -5.96 5.22
CA GLU A 246 -11.57 -4.79 6.07
C GLU A 246 -10.92 -3.56 5.43
N LEU A 247 -11.69 -2.47 5.36
CA LEU A 247 -11.20 -1.18 4.89
C LEU A 247 -10.56 -0.44 6.06
N ASN A 248 -9.26 -0.15 5.93
CA ASN A 248 -8.62 0.87 6.76
C ASN A 248 -9.17 2.27 6.42
N LEU A 249 -8.71 3.30 7.13
CA LEU A 249 -9.19 4.65 6.93
C LEU A 249 -8.89 5.16 5.51
N SER A 250 -7.69 4.91 4.99
CA SER A 250 -7.28 5.28 3.63
C SER A 250 -8.23 4.67 2.59
N ALA A 251 -8.48 3.36 2.66
CA ALA A 251 -9.39 2.63 1.77
C ALA A 251 -10.83 3.12 1.86
N ALA A 252 -11.34 3.35 3.07
CA ALA A 252 -12.68 3.89 3.28
C ALA A 252 -12.81 5.32 2.72
N SER A 253 -11.77 6.15 2.87
CA SER A 253 -11.76 7.51 2.33
C SER A 253 -11.80 7.54 0.80
N VAL A 254 -11.06 6.63 0.16
CA VAL A 254 -11.06 6.53 -1.30
C VAL A 254 -12.42 6.06 -1.81
N ARG A 255 -12.91 4.95 -1.26
CA ARG A 255 -14.16 4.32 -1.68
C ARG A 255 -15.40 5.19 -1.46
N TYR A 256 -15.54 5.80 -0.28
CA TYR A 256 -16.78 6.50 0.10
C TYR A 256 -16.72 8.02 -0.12
N PHE A 257 -15.56 8.59 -0.44
CA PHE A 257 -15.43 10.03 -0.63
C PHE A 257 -14.66 10.43 -1.89
N ILE A 258 -13.39 10.01 -2.05
CA ILE A 258 -12.54 10.52 -3.14
C ILE A 258 -13.07 10.09 -4.51
N ASN A 259 -13.46 8.82 -4.69
CA ASN A 259 -13.96 8.32 -5.97
C ASN A 259 -15.26 9.02 -6.43
N LEU A 260 -16.05 9.55 -5.48
CA LEU A 260 -17.27 10.30 -5.77
C LEU A 260 -17.01 11.78 -6.11
N ASN A 261 -15.78 12.24 -5.92
CA ASN A 261 -15.36 13.63 -6.11
C ASN A 261 -14.10 13.67 -6.99
N PRO A 262 -14.19 13.37 -8.31
CA PRO A 262 -13.02 13.16 -9.19
C PRO A 262 -12.12 14.39 -9.37
N HIS A 263 -12.58 15.59 -9.00
CA HIS A 263 -11.77 16.81 -8.96
C HIS A 263 -10.92 16.93 -7.69
N MET A 264 -11.08 16.01 -6.74
CA MET A 264 -10.28 15.92 -5.53
C MET A 264 -9.01 15.14 -5.84
N ASP A 265 -7.88 15.82 -5.68
CA ASP A 265 -6.57 15.19 -5.63
C ASP A 265 -6.45 14.31 -4.36
N PRO A 266 -6.16 13.00 -4.49
CA PRO A 266 -6.01 12.06 -3.37
C PRO A 266 -4.73 12.25 -2.56
N HIS A 267 -3.64 12.75 -3.14
CA HIS A 267 -2.31 12.70 -2.52
C HIS A 267 -1.82 14.08 -2.04
N GLY A 268 -2.18 15.18 -2.72
CA GLY A 268 -1.70 16.53 -2.39
C GLY A 268 -2.33 17.23 -1.17
N LYS A 269 -2.97 16.49 -0.26
CA LYS A 269 -3.88 17.06 0.76
C LYS A 269 -3.78 16.52 2.18
N SER A 270 -2.78 15.69 2.49
CA SER A 270 -2.52 15.16 3.85
C SER A 270 -2.53 16.24 4.95
N ASN A 271 -2.18 17.48 4.60
CA ASN A 271 -2.15 18.65 5.49
C ASN A 271 -3.35 19.62 5.37
N TRP A 272 -4.45 19.24 4.73
CA TRP A 272 -5.61 20.14 4.62
C TRP A 272 -6.33 20.29 5.96
N GLY A 273 -6.33 21.53 6.48
CA GLY A 273 -7.21 21.95 7.56
C GLY A 273 -8.63 22.26 7.06
N ILE A 274 -9.58 22.35 7.99
CA ILE A 274 -11.02 22.54 7.71
C ILE A 274 -11.29 23.79 6.84
N ARG A 275 -10.52 24.88 7.05
CA ARG A 275 -10.65 26.12 6.27
C ARG A 275 -10.35 25.91 4.79
N ARG A 276 -9.30 25.15 4.47
CA ARG A 276 -8.88 24.88 3.08
C ARG A 276 -9.88 23.95 2.39
N PHE A 277 -10.40 22.96 3.13
CA PHE A 277 -11.45 22.07 2.64
C PHE A 277 -12.74 22.83 2.32
N VAL A 278 -13.25 23.65 3.25
CA VAL A 278 -14.45 24.47 3.05
C VAL A 278 -14.25 25.46 1.90
N GLY A 279 -13.12 26.17 1.87
CA GLY A 279 -12.79 27.10 0.80
C GLY A 279 -12.65 26.42 -0.57
N TRP A 280 -12.16 25.18 -0.63
CA TRP A 280 -12.16 24.37 -1.86
C TRP A 280 -13.58 23.97 -2.27
N SER A 281 -14.40 23.50 -1.33
CA SER A 281 -15.79 23.10 -1.58
C SER A 281 -16.63 24.24 -2.14
N ILE A 282 -16.51 25.45 -1.56
CA ILE A 282 -17.22 26.66 -2.04
C ILE A 282 -16.79 27.03 -3.47
N ARG A 283 -15.49 26.92 -3.77
CA ARG A 283 -14.94 27.20 -5.11
C ARG A 283 -15.46 26.26 -6.21
N GLN A 284 -16.07 25.11 -5.86
CA GLN A 284 -16.69 24.22 -6.83
C GLN A 284 -18.08 24.71 -7.31
N GLY A 285 -18.67 25.71 -6.63
CA GLY A 285 -20.01 26.22 -6.85
C GLY A 285 -21.07 25.56 -5.96
N PHE A 286 -22.12 26.30 -5.61
CA PHE A 286 -23.10 25.94 -4.57
C PHE A 286 -23.68 24.53 -4.70
N GLY A 287 -24.18 24.15 -5.89
CA GLY A 287 -24.76 22.81 -6.10
C GLY A 287 -23.75 21.68 -5.91
N ARG A 288 -22.48 21.89 -6.29
CA ARG A 288 -21.41 20.91 -6.03
C ARG A 288 -21.01 20.90 -4.56
N SER A 289 -20.98 22.05 -3.89
CA SER A 289 -20.70 22.14 -2.46
C SER A 289 -21.71 21.33 -1.64
N LEU A 290 -23.00 21.39 -1.98
CA LEU A 290 -24.04 20.57 -1.34
C LEU A 290 -23.79 19.06 -1.56
N ARG A 291 -23.40 18.67 -2.78
CA ARG A 291 -23.06 17.28 -3.10
C ARG A 291 -21.83 16.79 -2.33
N ILE A 292 -20.78 17.62 -2.24
CA ILE A 292 -19.58 17.32 -1.43
C ILE A 292 -19.96 17.14 0.05
N ALA A 293 -20.82 18.01 0.59
CA ALA A 293 -21.28 17.90 1.98
C ALA A 293 -22.08 16.61 2.21
N TYR A 294 -22.91 16.20 1.26
CA TYR A 294 -23.61 14.93 1.30
C TYR A 294 -22.65 13.73 1.26
N HIS A 295 -21.68 13.72 0.33
CA HIS A 295 -20.66 12.67 0.26
C HIS A 295 -19.84 12.59 1.55
N TYR A 296 -19.46 13.73 2.12
CA TYR A 296 -18.71 13.81 3.37
C TYR A 296 -19.53 13.27 4.56
N SER A 297 -20.81 13.63 4.64
CA SER A 297 -21.71 13.14 5.70
C SER A 297 -21.91 11.63 5.62
N TYR A 298 -22.03 11.09 4.40
CA TYR A 298 -22.13 9.65 4.19
C TYR A 298 -20.82 8.94 4.56
N PHE A 299 -19.67 9.48 4.15
CA PHE A 299 -18.35 8.97 4.54
C PHE A 299 -18.19 8.95 6.07
N ALA A 300 -18.57 10.03 6.76
CA ALA A 300 -18.55 10.11 8.22
C ALA A 300 -19.41 9.00 8.86
N TRP A 301 -20.63 8.79 8.35
CA TRP A 301 -21.50 7.70 8.80
C TRP A 301 -20.88 6.31 8.57
N ARG A 302 -20.22 6.08 7.42
CA ARG A 302 -19.50 4.82 7.15
C ARG A 302 -18.35 4.58 8.11
N LEU A 303 -17.54 5.59 8.42
CA LEU A 303 -16.45 5.43 9.40
C LEU A 303 -16.98 5.09 10.80
N ILE A 304 -18.09 5.69 11.23
CA ILE A 304 -18.73 5.35 12.51
C ILE A 304 -19.21 3.89 12.49
N ASN A 305 -19.77 3.40 11.38
CA ASN A 305 -20.16 2.00 11.26
C ASN A 305 -18.95 1.04 11.26
N LEU A 306 -17.86 1.38 10.57
CA LEU A 306 -16.62 0.60 10.63
C LEU A 306 -16.07 0.53 12.06
N TRP A 307 -16.06 1.65 12.79
CA TRP A 307 -15.68 1.67 14.21
C TRP A 307 -16.57 0.75 15.07
N ARG A 308 -17.89 0.77 14.86
CA ARG A 308 -18.82 -0.15 15.56
C ARG A 308 -18.52 -1.61 15.26
N GLN A 309 -18.17 -1.94 14.03
CA GLN A 309 -17.87 -3.30 13.60
C GLN A 309 -16.49 -3.78 14.08
N TYR A 310 -15.57 -2.87 14.36
CA TYR A 310 -14.22 -3.20 14.85
C TYR A 310 -14.24 -3.98 16.19
N GLY A 311 -15.26 -3.78 17.03
CA GLY A 311 -15.39 -4.41 18.35
C GLY A 311 -15.98 -5.84 18.38
N HIS A 312 -16.28 -6.45 17.24
CA HIS A 312 -17.02 -7.72 17.18
C HIS A 312 -16.13 -8.97 17.35
N GLU A 313 -16.73 -10.11 17.72
CA GLU A 313 -16.08 -11.43 17.90
C GLU A 313 -15.14 -11.85 16.76
N GLY A 314 -15.45 -11.44 15.51
CA GLY A 314 -14.61 -11.70 14.35
C GLY A 314 -13.18 -11.14 14.46
N ARG A 315 -12.93 -10.14 15.31
CA ARG A 315 -11.59 -9.63 15.59
C ARG A 315 -10.69 -10.69 16.24
N VAL A 316 -11.21 -11.47 17.18
CA VAL A 316 -10.42 -12.49 17.88
C VAL A 316 -10.00 -13.59 16.91
N ARG A 317 -10.94 -14.07 16.08
CA ARG A 317 -10.66 -15.06 15.02
C ARG A 317 -9.56 -14.58 14.07
N ARG A 318 -9.70 -13.37 13.53
CA ARG A 318 -8.70 -12.80 12.60
C ARG A 318 -7.34 -12.61 13.25
N ARG A 319 -7.31 -12.18 14.51
CA ARG A 319 -6.05 -12.03 15.23
C ARG A 319 -5.38 -13.38 15.46
N ALA A 320 -6.14 -14.43 15.77
CA ALA A 320 -5.60 -15.80 15.86
C ALA A 320 -5.05 -16.28 14.51
N ASP A 321 -5.79 -16.09 13.42
CA ASP A 321 -5.34 -16.44 12.05
C ASP A 321 -4.09 -15.66 11.65
N HIS A 322 -4.04 -14.37 11.96
CA HIS A 322 -2.87 -13.52 11.75
C HIS A 322 -1.64 -14.03 12.53
N LEU A 323 -1.80 -14.38 13.81
CA LEU A 323 -0.70 -14.94 14.61
C LEU A 323 -0.17 -16.25 14.02
N ARG A 324 -1.03 -17.13 13.50
CA ARG A 324 -0.58 -18.35 12.80
C ARG A 324 0.25 -18.01 11.57
N LYS A 325 -0.21 -17.08 10.73
CA LYS A 325 0.52 -16.63 9.53
C LYS A 325 1.84 -15.93 9.86
N LEU A 326 1.98 -15.28 11.02
CA LEU A 326 3.27 -14.74 11.45
C LEU A 326 4.32 -15.84 11.62
N HIS A 327 3.92 -17.02 12.12
CA HIS A 327 4.84 -18.16 12.24
C HIS A 327 5.26 -18.68 10.86
N GLU A 328 4.33 -18.78 9.91
CA GLU A 328 4.62 -19.18 8.53
C GLU A 328 5.59 -18.20 7.84
N VAL A 329 5.41 -16.90 8.06
CA VAL A 329 6.32 -15.85 7.56
C VAL A 329 7.70 -15.95 8.24
N ALA A 330 7.75 -16.21 9.54
CA ALA A 330 8.99 -16.40 10.29
C ALA A 330 9.79 -17.59 9.73
N GLU A 331 9.14 -18.74 9.57
CA GLU A 331 9.74 -19.95 9.00
C GLU A 331 10.25 -19.72 7.57
N GLY A 332 9.46 -19.05 6.73
CA GLY A 332 9.81 -18.78 5.32
C GLY A 332 11.09 -17.96 5.15
N PHE A 333 11.43 -17.12 6.12
CA PHE A 333 12.66 -16.32 6.14
C PHE A 333 13.72 -16.83 7.11
N GLY A 334 13.49 -17.94 7.83
CA GLY A 334 14.38 -18.45 8.86
C GLY A 334 14.58 -17.49 10.04
N LEU A 335 13.57 -16.68 10.36
CA LEU A 335 13.55 -15.81 11.53
C LEU A 335 12.90 -16.53 12.71
N SER A 336 13.29 -16.18 13.93
CA SER A 336 12.58 -16.68 15.11
C SER A 336 11.15 -16.10 15.18
N PRO A 337 10.16 -16.87 15.64
CA PRO A 337 8.80 -16.36 15.85
C PRO A 337 8.75 -15.12 16.76
N ASP A 338 9.62 -15.06 17.78
CA ASP A 338 9.70 -13.93 18.70
C ASP A 338 10.11 -12.63 18.01
N VAL A 339 11.05 -12.69 17.05
CA VAL A 339 11.45 -11.52 16.26
C VAL A 339 10.25 -11.00 15.46
N VAL A 340 9.52 -11.88 14.79
CA VAL A 340 8.36 -11.49 13.96
C VAL A 340 7.21 -10.95 14.82
N LEU A 341 7.01 -11.49 16.03
CA LEU A 341 6.07 -10.94 17.01
C LEU A 341 6.48 -9.55 17.52
N GLN A 342 7.78 -9.32 17.75
CA GLN A 342 8.28 -7.99 18.10
C GLN A 342 8.04 -6.97 16.98
N LEU A 343 8.26 -7.38 15.72
CA LEU A 343 7.96 -6.54 14.56
C LEU A 343 6.46 -6.19 14.49
N ASP A 344 5.58 -7.17 14.63
CA ASP A 344 4.13 -6.94 14.60
C ASP A 344 3.66 -6.04 15.77
N ALA A 345 4.35 -6.08 16.92
CA ALA A 345 4.06 -5.21 18.06
C ALA A 345 4.41 -3.73 17.81
N LEU A 346 5.25 -3.41 16.82
CA LEU A 346 5.58 -2.02 16.45
C LEU A 346 4.44 -1.32 15.70
N ARG A 347 3.45 -2.07 15.20
CA ARG A 347 2.34 -1.51 14.42
C ARG A 347 1.55 -0.47 15.21
N ARG A 348 1.00 0.51 14.51
CA ARG A 348 -0.01 1.40 15.07
C ARG A 348 -1.38 0.73 15.03
N ARG A 349 -2.22 1.06 16.00
CA ARG A 349 -3.63 0.66 15.94
C ARG A 349 -4.34 1.45 14.83
N PRO A 350 -5.19 0.80 14.02
CA PRO A 350 -5.94 1.48 12.97
C PRO A 350 -6.76 2.64 13.54
N ALA A 351 -6.86 3.75 12.81
CA ALA A 351 -7.64 4.92 13.24
C ALA A 351 -9.13 4.59 13.45
N THR A 352 -9.67 3.63 12.68
CA THR A 352 -11.03 3.11 12.82
C THR A 352 -11.27 2.35 14.13
N ALA A 353 -10.22 2.00 14.88
CA ALA A 353 -10.33 1.34 16.18
C ALA A 353 -10.81 2.27 17.31
N SER A 354 -10.78 3.58 17.11
CA SER A 354 -11.10 4.58 18.14
C SER A 354 -12.07 5.62 17.62
N ILE A 355 -13.21 5.79 18.30
CA ILE A 355 -14.19 6.84 17.96
C ILE A 355 -13.57 8.23 18.01
N TRP A 356 -12.62 8.46 18.94
CA TRP A 356 -11.93 9.74 19.06
C TRP A 356 -11.05 10.03 17.84
N GLU A 357 -10.34 9.01 17.32
CA GLU A 357 -9.54 9.17 16.10
C GLU A 357 -10.44 9.34 14.87
N VAL A 358 -11.56 8.63 14.78
CA VAL A 358 -12.57 8.84 13.73
C VAL A 358 -13.10 10.28 13.75
N LEU A 359 -13.51 10.81 14.90
CA LEU A 359 -13.98 12.19 15.04
C LEU A 359 -12.88 13.19 14.66
N ARG A 360 -11.65 12.92 15.04
CA ARG A 360 -10.49 13.77 14.78
C ARG A 360 -10.12 13.83 13.29
N VAL A 361 -10.13 12.69 12.61
CA VAL A 361 -9.91 12.58 11.17
C VAL A 361 -11.00 13.34 10.41
N LEU A 362 -12.26 13.18 10.83
CA LEU A 362 -13.40 13.88 10.26
C LEU A 362 -13.49 15.36 10.70
N CYS A 363 -12.53 15.86 11.49
CA CYS A 363 -12.56 17.20 12.10
C CYS A 363 -13.85 17.51 12.88
N LEU A 364 -14.63 16.49 13.27
CA LEU A 364 -15.87 16.62 14.02
C LEU A 364 -15.61 17.01 15.47
N ASP A 365 -14.47 16.59 16.02
CA ASP A 365 -13.96 17.06 17.31
C ASP A 365 -13.89 18.60 17.39
N ARG A 366 -13.40 19.24 16.32
CA ARG A 366 -13.31 20.71 16.22
C ARG A 366 -14.66 21.35 15.98
N VAL A 367 -15.52 20.74 15.17
CA VAL A 367 -16.90 21.21 14.99
C VAL A 367 -17.63 21.23 16.34
N ILE A 368 -17.53 20.14 17.12
CA ILE A 368 -18.09 20.04 18.47
C ILE A 368 -17.50 21.12 19.37
N LEU A 369 -16.17 21.33 19.35
CA LEU A 369 -15.51 22.37 20.13
C LEU A 369 -16.04 23.78 19.78
N TYR A 370 -16.12 24.12 18.49
CA TYR A 370 -16.58 25.45 18.04
C TYR A 370 -18.07 25.66 18.31
N CYS A 371 -18.92 24.66 18.09
CA CYS A 371 -20.35 24.72 18.39
C CYS A 371 -20.60 24.84 19.89
N GLY A 372 -19.87 24.07 20.72
CA GLY A 372 -19.94 24.16 22.17
C GLY A 372 -19.51 25.53 22.69
N ALA A 373 -18.42 26.09 22.15
CA ALA A 373 -17.98 27.43 22.47
C ALA A 373 -19.03 28.49 22.10
N ALA A 374 -19.62 28.41 20.91
CA ALA A 374 -20.67 29.33 20.47
C ALA A 374 -21.92 29.24 21.36
N ALA A 375 -22.33 28.03 21.75
CA ALA A 375 -23.45 27.82 22.67
C ALA A 375 -23.18 28.42 24.06
N LEU A 376 -21.97 28.26 24.59
CA LEU A 376 -21.57 28.85 25.87
C LEU A 376 -21.53 30.38 25.82
N VAL A 377 -21.05 30.96 24.72
CA VAL A 377 -21.10 32.42 24.50
C VAL A 377 -22.55 32.91 24.49
N ALA A 378 -23.43 32.25 23.71
CA ALA A 378 -24.84 32.60 23.65
C ALA A 378 -25.52 32.50 25.02
N LEU A 379 -25.25 31.43 25.78
CA LEU A 379 -25.76 31.27 27.14
C LEU A 379 -25.24 32.37 28.08
N GLY A 380 -23.98 32.78 27.92
CA GLY A 380 -23.39 33.89 28.66
C GLY A 380 -24.13 35.21 28.44
N PHE A 381 -24.54 35.50 27.19
CA PHE A 381 -25.35 36.69 26.87
C PHE A 381 -26.77 36.63 27.43
N LEU A 382 -27.31 35.42 27.67
CA LEU A 382 -28.62 35.24 28.29
C LEU A 382 -28.56 35.31 29.83
N ALA A 383 -27.44 34.92 30.43
CA ALA A 383 -27.32 34.72 31.88
C ALA A 383 -26.53 35.81 32.63
N LEU A 384 -25.74 36.63 31.95
CA LEU A 384 -24.84 37.61 32.56
C LEU A 384 -25.17 39.05 32.15
N THR A 385 -24.69 40.02 32.92
CA THR A 385 -24.73 41.43 32.50
C THR A 385 -23.88 41.63 31.23
N PRO A 386 -24.20 42.61 30.36
CA PRO A 386 -23.52 42.77 29.07
C PRO A 386 -21.99 42.81 29.16
N VAL A 387 -21.44 43.52 30.15
CA VAL A 387 -19.99 43.59 30.37
C VAL A 387 -19.40 42.23 30.76
N ARG A 388 -20.05 41.49 31.66
CA ARG A 388 -19.60 40.15 32.08
C ARG A 388 -19.74 39.13 30.95
N ALA A 389 -20.79 39.23 30.14
CA ALA A 389 -21.01 38.40 28.96
C ALA A 389 -19.90 38.61 27.92
N VAL A 390 -19.51 39.86 27.65
CA VAL A 390 -18.39 40.18 26.73
C VAL A 390 -17.06 39.62 27.24
N VAL A 391 -16.74 39.82 28.51
CA VAL A 391 -15.50 39.28 29.12
C VAL A 391 -15.48 37.76 29.09
N ALA A 392 -16.58 37.10 29.48
CA ALA A 392 -16.71 35.65 29.43
C ALA A 392 -16.60 35.13 27.99
N GLY A 393 -17.27 35.79 27.04
CA GLY A 393 -17.22 35.43 25.62
C GLY A 393 -15.83 35.56 25.00
N ALA A 394 -15.08 36.61 25.36
CA ALA A 394 -13.69 36.76 24.96
C ALA A 394 -12.80 35.65 25.56
N GLY A 395 -12.97 35.34 26.85
CA GLY A 395 -12.25 34.26 27.52
C GLY A 395 -12.52 32.89 26.89
N ILE A 396 -13.79 32.56 26.62
CA ILE A 396 -14.19 31.33 25.92
C ILE A 396 -13.54 31.29 24.53
N SER A 397 -13.62 32.37 23.77
CA SER A 397 -13.07 32.43 22.41
C SER A 397 -11.55 32.21 22.39
N ILE A 398 -10.82 32.85 23.30
CA ILE A 398 -9.36 32.67 23.44
C ILE A 398 -9.05 31.23 23.85
N GLY A 399 -9.74 30.70 24.86
CA GLY A 399 -9.59 29.32 25.33
C GLY A 399 -9.83 28.30 24.21
N THR A 400 -10.89 28.50 23.42
CA THR A 400 -11.21 27.66 22.25
C THR A 400 -10.12 27.71 21.20
N ILE A 401 -9.56 28.89 20.89
CA ILE A 401 -8.46 29.01 19.92
C ILE A 401 -7.19 28.29 20.42
N LEU A 402 -6.86 28.43 21.70
CA LEU A 402 -5.70 27.77 22.30
C LEU A 402 -5.88 26.24 22.32
N LEU A 403 -7.07 25.76 22.70
CA LEU A 403 -7.39 24.34 22.70
C LEU A 403 -7.38 23.76 21.28
N ALA A 404 -7.98 24.45 20.30
CA ALA A 404 -7.95 24.02 18.91
C ALA A 404 -6.52 23.91 18.36
N ARG A 405 -5.64 24.86 18.70
CA ARG A 405 -4.21 24.81 18.34
C ARG A 405 -3.46 23.68 19.04
N ALA A 406 -3.75 23.40 20.32
CA ALA A 406 -3.17 22.27 21.04
C ALA A 406 -3.59 20.93 20.42
N MET A 407 -4.87 20.77 20.09
CA MET A 407 -5.40 19.60 19.38
C MET A 407 -4.79 19.41 17.99
N GLU A 408 -4.50 20.51 17.29
CA GLU A 408 -3.82 20.49 15.99
C GLU A 408 -2.35 20.06 16.08
N LYS A 409 -1.60 20.56 17.08
CA LYS A 409 -0.21 20.11 17.34
C LYS A 409 -0.12 18.62 17.64
N GLY A 410 -1.12 18.07 18.34
CA GLY A 410 -1.18 16.64 18.60
C GLY A 410 -1.46 15.80 17.35
N ARG A 411 -1.94 16.39 16.24
CA ARG A 411 -2.39 15.68 15.02
C ARG A 411 -1.23 15.34 14.09
N ASN A 412 -0.05 15.10 14.65
CA ASN A 412 1.17 14.84 13.89
C ASN A 412 1.12 13.42 13.33
N LEU A 413 0.31 13.27 12.28
CA LEU A 413 0.04 12.04 11.54
C LEU A 413 1.08 11.78 10.45
N ASP A 414 2.04 12.68 10.27
CA ASP A 414 3.11 12.55 9.29
C ASP A 414 3.98 11.31 9.59
N PRO A 415 3.87 10.22 8.81
CA PRO A 415 4.61 8.99 9.08
C PRO A 415 6.11 9.20 8.97
N ALA A 416 6.58 10.14 8.13
CA ALA A 416 8.00 10.39 7.87
C ALA A 416 8.82 10.68 9.14
N ARG A 417 8.17 11.19 10.20
CA ARG A 417 8.84 11.48 11.48
C ARG A 417 9.11 10.25 12.34
N TRP A 418 8.30 9.21 12.22
CA TRP A 418 8.35 8.04 13.10
C TRP A 418 8.93 6.80 12.42
N LEU A 419 9.01 6.79 11.09
CA LEU A 419 9.57 5.67 10.33
C LEU A 419 11.06 5.43 10.60
N PRO A 420 11.97 6.43 10.66
CA PRO A 420 13.38 6.15 10.94
C PRO A 420 13.63 5.52 12.32
N PRO A 421 13.04 6.02 13.44
CA PRO A 421 13.16 5.34 14.74
C PRO A 421 12.56 3.93 14.76
N THR A 422 11.50 3.69 13.98
CA THR A 422 10.92 2.34 13.84
C THR A 422 11.85 1.42 13.06
N ALA A 423 12.43 1.89 11.96
CA ALA A 423 13.41 1.16 11.17
C ALA A 423 14.62 0.73 12.02
N GLU A 424 15.06 1.57 12.95
CA GLU A 424 16.12 1.23 13.91
C GLU A 424 15.72 0.06 14.83
N LYS A 425 14.48 0.06 15.35
CA LYS A 425 13.98 -1.06 16.18
C LYS A 425 13.92 -2.36 15.38
N ILE A 426 13.43 -2.30 14.14
CA ILE A 426 13.39 -3.46 13.24
C ILE A 426 14.80 -3.98 12.99
N ARG A 427 15.74 -3.08 12.69
CA ARG A 427 17.14 -3.43 12.46
C ARG A 427 17.71 -4.24 13.62
N LYS A 428 17.49 -3.78 14.86
CA LYS A 428 17.94 -4.44 16.09
C LYS A 428 17.28 -5.81 16.27
N SER A 429 15.97 -5.91 16.04
CA SER A 429 15.24 -7.19 16.18
C SER A 429 15.64 -8.22 15.11
N VAL A 430 15.82 -7.80 13.85
CA VAL A 430 16.12 -8.71 12.72
C VAL A 430 17.62 -8.97 12.56
N GLY A 431 18.48 -8.05 12.98
CA GLY A 431 19.94 -8.18 12.87
C GLY A 431 20.51 -7.92 11.47
N VAL A 432 19.84 -7.12 10.64
CA VAL A 432 20.29 -6.79 9.26
C VAL A 432 20.94 -5.42 9.18
N PRO A 433 21.88 -5.18 8.26
CA PRO A 433 22.51 -3.86 8.12
C PRO A 433 21.65 -2.81 7.39
N LEU A 434 20.66 -3.22 6.60
CA LEU A 434 19.83 -2.34 5.77
C LEU A 434 18.34 -2.55 6.08
N VAL A 435 17.60 -1.46 6.28
CA VAL A 435 16.13 -1.46 6.40
C VAL A 435 15.54 -0.53 5.34
N VAL A 436 14.53 -0.97 4.61
CA VAL A 436 13.97 -0.25 3.46
C VAL A 436 12.45 -0.15 3.54
N PHE A 437 11.91 1.08 3.46
CA PHE A 437 10.47 1.41 3.36
C PHE A 437 10.11 2.11 2.03
N GLY A 438 8.82 2.34 1.77
CA GLY A 438 8.29 3.11 0.62
C GLY A 438 7.16 4.11 0.95
N HIS A 439 6.31 3.79 1.94
CA HIS A 439 5.03 4.42 2.34
C HIS A 439 4.88 5.96 2.31
N THR A 440 5.95 6.76 2.42
CA THR A 440 5.81 8.23 2.55
C THR A 440 5.94 8.98 1.24
N HIS A 441 6.28 8.31 0.13
CA HIS A 441 6.62 8.90 -1.17
C HIS A 441 7.89 9.80 -1.15
N ASP A 442 8.35 10.22 0.03
CA ASP A 442 9.59 10.95 0.24
C ASP A 442 10.81 10.02 0.24
N ALA A 443 11.61 10.14 -0.82
CA ALA A 443 12.87 9.40 -0.95
C ALA A 443 13.86 9.85 0.14
N LEU A 444 14.32 8.91 0.97
CA LEU A 444 15.18 9.20 2.12
C LEU A 444 16.28 8.17 2.24
N GLN A 445 17.47 8.59 2.65
CA GLN A 445 18.57 7.71 2.99
C GLN A 445 19.32 8.30 4.17
N VAL A 446 19.34 7.59 5.29
CA VAL A 446 19.94 8.06 6.54
C VAL A 446 20.71 6.93 7.25
N PRO A 447 21.88 7.23 7.82
CA PRO A 447 22.54 6.30 8.73
C PRO A 447 21.73 6.19 10.03
N LEU A 448 21.70 5.01 10.62
CA LEU A 448 21.06 4.77 11.91
C LEU A 448 22.06 4.98 13.05
N GLU A 449 21.59 5.43 14.22
CA GLU A 449 22.45 5.81 15.36
C GLU A 449 23.33 4.65 15.86
N ASP A 450 22.83 3.41 15.77
CA ASP A 450 23.49 2.18 16.21
C ASP A 450 24.20 1.42 15.08
N GLY A 451 24.41 2.09 13.93
CA GLY A 451 25.01 1.53 12.73
C GLY A 451 23.99 0.92 11.76
N GLY A 452 24.42 0.73 10.51
CA GLY A 452 23.51 0.36 9.42
C GLY A 452 22.78 1.56 8.83
N TRP A 453 21.84 1.28 7.94
CA TRP A 453 21.19 2.31 7.12
C TRP A 453 19.68 2.08 6.97
N TYR A 454 18.95 3.17 7.02
CA TYR A 454 17.53 3.23 6.66
C TYR A 454 17.37 3.93 5.31
N PHE A 455 16.55 3.32 4.46
CA PHE A 455 16.15 3.87 3.17
C PHE A 455 14.63 3.97 3.10
N ASN A 456 14.14 5.05 2.51
CA ASN A 456 12.83 5.12 1.94
C ASN A 456 12.98 5.26 0.42
N THR A 457 12.39 4.34 -0.35
CA THR A 457 12.52 4.32 -1.80
C THR A 457 11.80 5.47 -2.49
N GLY A 458 10.90 6.19 -1.80
CA GLY A 458 10.15 7.31 -2.34
C GLY A 458 9.03 6.84 -3.26
N THR A 459 8.82 7.52 -4.40
CA THR A 459 7.70 7.23 -5.30
C THR A 459 8.08 7.23 -6.77
N TRP A 460 7.28 6.54 -7.58
CA TRP A 460 7.34 6.58 -9.04
C TRP A 460 6.28 7.48 -9.68
N ILE A 461 5.39 8.09 -8.90
CA ILE A 461 4.43 9.09 -9.39
C ILE A 461 5.13 10.45 -9.50
N ASP A 462 4.78 11.25 -10.52
CA ASP A 462 5.28 12.61 -10.73
C ASP A 462 4.27 13.68 -10.28
N GLY A 463 4.76 14.82 -9.77
CA GLY A 463 3.99 16.04 -9.49
C GLY A 463 3.62 16.28 -8.02
N GLN A 464 2.65 17.18 -7.76
CA GLN A 464 2.12 17.47 -6.39
C GLN A 464 1.56 16.22 -5.66
N GLU A 465 1.40 15.11 -6.40
CA GLU A 465 0.98 13.80 -5.93
C GLU A 465 2.11 13.04 -5.18
N ALA A 466 3.38 13.38 -5.45
CA ALA A 466 4.54 12.88 -4.71
C ALA A 466 4.88 13.70 -3.44
N GLY A 467 4.08 14.72 -3.13
CA GLY A 467 4.48 15.73 -2.14
C GLY A 467 5.66 16.58 -2.63
N ASP A 468 6.53 17.01 -1.70
CA ASP A 468 7.81 17.65 -2.02
C ASP A 468 8.90 16.60 -2.40
N GLY A 469 8.50 15.31 -2.52
CA GLY A 469 9.37 14.18 -2.80
C GLY A 469 9.94 14.15 -4.22
N VAL A 470 11.11 13.52 -4.37
CA VAL A 470 11.77 13.34 -5.67
C VAL A 470 11.20 12.09 -6.36
N PRO A 471 10.61 12.20 -7.58
CA PRO A 471 9.99 11.07 -8.25
C PRO A 471 11.01 10.18 -8.98
N PHE A 472 10.56 8.98 -9.35
CA PHE A 472 11.30 7.95 -10.12
C PHE A 472 12.52 7.40 -9.39
N THR A 473 12.41 7.24 -8.07
CA THR A 473 13.51 6.83 -7.23
C THR A 473 13.59 5.31 -7.08
N HIS A 474 14.79 4.80 -6.92
CA HIS A 474 15.05 3.37 -6.75
C HIS A 474 16.32 3.14 -5.94
N LEU A 475 16.30 2.12 -5.09
CA LEU A 475 17.46 1.67 -4.34
C LEU A 475 18.14 0.54 -5.09
N ILE A 476 19.47 0.60 -5.18
CA ILE A 476 20.27 -0.50 -5.70
C ILE A 476 21.15 -1.03 -4.57
N VAL A 477 21.04 -2.32 -4.28
CA VAL A 477 21.92 -3.05 -3.35
C VAL A 477 22.74 -4.05 -4.14
N LYS A 478 24.06 -3.98 -4.00
CA LYS A 478 25.00 -4.84 -4.73
C LYS A 478 26.08 -5.40 -3.81
N HIS A 479 26.55 -6.57 -4.18
CA HIS A 479 27.80 -7.12 -3.67
C HIS A 479 28.96 -6.63 -4.55
N VAL A 480 29.92 -5.92 -3.96
CA VAL A 480 31.17 -5.50 -4.62
C VAL A 480 32.33 -6.07 -3.82
N LYS A 481 32.97 -7.13 -4.33
CA LYS A 481 34.01 -7.90 -3.61
C LYS A 481 33.50 -8.40 -2.24
N GLU A 482 34.07 -7.90 -1.15
CA GLU A 482 33.69 -8.20 0.24
C GLU A 482 32.78 -7.12 0.84
N ASP A 483 32.33 -6.12 0.08
CA ASP A 483 31.50 -5.03 0.57
C ASP A 483 30.08 -5.08 0.01
N ILE A 484 29.13 -4.59 0.80
CA ILE A 484 27.76 -4.32 0.40
C ILE A 484 27.64 -2.83 0.08
N HIS A 485 27.24 -2.52 -1.15
CA HIS A 485 26.99 -1.15 -1.59
C HIS A 485 25.48 -0.96 -1.76
N ALA A 486 24.89 -0.09 -0.95
CA ALA A 486 23.49 0.31 -1.07
C ALA A 486 23.38 1.82 -1.30
N ARG A 487 22.67 2.23 -2.34
CA ARG A 487 22.50 3.67 -2.65
C ARG A 487 21.19 3.94 -3.37
N LEU A 488 20.57 5.07 -3.03
CA LEU A 488 19.38 5.58 -3.67
C LEU A 488 19.73 6.38 -4.95
N TYR A 489 18.96 6.15 -6.00
CA TYR A 489 19.12 6.77 -7.31
C TYR A 489 17.79 7.35 -7.79
N ARG A 490 17.88 8.39 -8.60
CA ARG A 490 16.78 8.87 -9.44
C ARG A 490 16.93 8.31 -10.85
N TRP A 491 15.83 7.83 -11.43
CA TRP A 491 15.80 7.38 -12.81
C TRP A 491 15.52 8.54 -13.76
N GLU A 492 16.46 8.80 -14.68
CA GLU A 492 16.25 9.69 -15.81
C GLU A 492 16.39 8.92 -17.13
N GLU A 493 17.42 9.17 -17.94
CA GLU A 493 17.83 8.25 -19.02
C GLU A 493 18.79 7.16 -18.50
N ARG A 494 19.27 7.36 -17.27
CA ARG A 494 20.17 6.50 -16.52
C ARG A 494 19.89 6.69 -15.02
N SER A 495 20.40 5.79 -14.20
CA SER A 495 20.40 5.96 -12.74
C SER A 495 21.40 7.04 -12.33
N ILE A 496 20.89 8.16 -11.84
CA ILE A 496 21.68 9.27 -11.29
C ILE A 496 21.64 9.14 -9.76
N PRO A 497 22.80 9.04 -9.09
CA PRO A 497 22.81 9.00 -7.62
C PRO A 497 22.20 10.29 -7.07
N LEU A 498 21.34 10.18 -6.06
CA LEU A 498 20.84 11.38 -5.38
C LEU A 498 22.03 12.06 -4.68
N ALA A 499 22.34 13.29 -5.14
CA ALA A 499 23.63 13.95 -4.93
C ALA A 499 23.88 14.40 -3.48
N GLU A 500 22.83 14.50 -2.66
CA GLU A 500 22.90 15.04 -1.30
C GLU A 500 23.19 13.99 -0.22
N ILE A 501 23.35 12.70 -0.58
CA ILE A 501 23.44 11.62 0.41
C ILE A 501 24.60 10.65 0.10
N PRO A 502 25.59 10.48 1.02
CA PRO A 502 26.66 9.50 0.87
C PRO A 502 26.10 8.08 0.80
N GLY A 503 26.55 7.26 -0.16
CA GLY A 503 26.13 5.86 -0.27
C GLY A 503 26.53 5.01 0.93
N ALA A 504 25.74 3.99 1.27
CA ALA A 504 26.11 3.01 2.26
C ALA A 504 27.17 2.06 1.70
N VAL A 505 28.35 2.04 2.32
CA VAL A 505 29.39 1.03 2.09
C VAL A 505 29.57 0.30 3.40
N LEU A 506 29.32 -1.00 3.39
CA LEU A 506 29.37 -1.84 4.59
C LEU A 506 30.27 -3.05 4.33
N PRO A 507 31.19 -3.36 5.25
CA PRO A 507 31.94 -4.61 5.17
C PRO A 507 30.98 -5.79 5.33
N ARG A 508 31.13 -6.82 4.50
CA ARG A 508 30.35 -8.05 4.64
C ARG A 508 30.65 -8.68 6.00
N GLN A 509 29.61 -9.00 6.77
CA GLN A 509 29.77 -9.81 7.96
C GLN A 509 30.39 -11.15 7.55
N LYS A 510 31.59 -11.45 8.06
CA LYS A 510 32.17 -12.78 7.92
C LYS A 510 31.24 -13.73 8.64
N HIS A 511 30.67 -14.67 7.88
CA HIS A 511 29.93 -15.78 8.46
C HIS A 511 30.93 -16.53 9.35
N ASP A 512 30.72 -16.52 10.67
CA ASP A 512 31.53 -17.26 11.62
C ASP A 512 30.95 -18.68 11.72
N PRO A 513 31.60 -19.69 11.11
CA PRO A 513 31.08 -21.07 11.13
C PRO A 513 31.00 -21.66 12.54
N ALA A 514 31.60 -21.02 13.56
CA ALA A 514 31.55 -21.45 14.94
C ALA A 514 30.17 -21.27 15.62
N VAL A 515 29.21 -20.58 14.99
CA VAL A 515 27.86 -20.39 15.54
C VAL A 515 26.92 -21.57 15.21
N ASP A 516 27.14 -22.27 14.09
CA ASP A 516 26.33 -23.44 13.72
C ASP A 516 26.66 -24.69 14.55
N ASP A 517 27.93 -24.88 14.94
CA ASP A 517 28.35 -26.06 15.74
C ASP A 517 27.83 -26.04 17.19
N ARG A 518 27.42 -24.88 17.71
CA ARG A 518 26.77 -24.78 19.04
C ARG A 518 25.26 -24.99 18.99
N ALA A 519 24.64 -24.94 17.82
CA ALA A 519 23.20 -25.18 17.64
C ALA A 519 22.87 -26.66 17.35
N GLN A 520 23.88 -27.49 17.02
CA GLN A 520 23.69 -28.94 16.81
C GLN A 520 24.07 -29.81 18.02
N VAL A 521 24.56 -29.21 19.11
CA VAL A 521 24.84 -29.90 20.38
C VAL A 521 24.17 -29.13 21.51
N GLY A 522 22.84 -29.22 21.60
CA GLY A 522 22.02 -28.63 22.64
C GLY A 522 20.69 -29.34 22.76
#